data_AF-A0A660MM40-F1
#
_entry.id   AF-A0A660MM40-F1
#
_cell.length_a   1.000
_cell.length_b   1.000
_cell.length_c   1.000
_cell.angle_alpha   90.00
_cell.angle_beta   90.00
_cell.angle_gamma   90.00
#
_symmetry.space_group_name_H-M   'P 1'
#
loop_
_entity.id
_entity.type
_entity.pdbx_description
1 polymer ?
#
loop_
_entity_poly.entity_id
_entity_poly.type
_entity_poly.pdbx_seq_one_letter_code
_entity_poly.pdbx_strand_id
1 'polypeptide(L)'
;MSNTLALDGLQTEEQAEKTARRAPPPLWFKKEDSWAIVIGLGLVVAATALFLTNSGKVLPYFTFSAPGWKSFGELAAKLPAKLPGAFGLFLLLASTLSLGARSLGYDVRRFLRGFSVLYLLAVAVLIVSANAAVKSAQLESPLVALFAGLVIGNTLRLPAWFGEALRTEYFVKTGIVLMGATLPFTIILRAGPAAIGQALIVSVV
;
A
#
# COMPACT_ATOMS: atom_id res chain seq x y z
N MET A 1 -54.26 -17.53 -8.47
CA MET A 1 -53.35 -16.36 -8.48
C MET A 1 -51.99 -16.64 -7.82
N SER A 2 -51.81 -17.72 -7.05
CA SER A 2 -50.55 -18.00 -6.34
C SER A 2 -49.43 -18.65 -7.20
N ASN A 3 -49.77 -19.38 -8.27
CA ASN A 3 -48.76 -20.09 -9.09
C ASN A 3 -48.02 -19.17 -10.08
N THR A 4 -48.57 -18.01 -10.42
CA THR A 4 -47.97 -17.09 -11.40
C THR A 4 -46.78 -16.32 -10.81
N LEU A 5 -46.84 -15.96 -9.52
CA LEU A 5 -45.75 -15.25 -8.82
C LEU A 5 -44.51 -16.14 -8.58
N ALA A 6 -44.72 -17.44 -8.36
CA ALA A 6 -43.62 -18.39 -8.16
C ALA A 6 -42.82 -18.64 -9.45
N LEU A 7 -43.49 -18.67 -10.60
CA LEU A 7 -42.84 -18.85 -11.90
C LEU A 7 -42.08 -17.61 -12.36
N ASP A 8 -42.60 -16.42 -12.04
CA ASP A 8 -41.96 -15.14 -12.37
C ASP A 8 -40.65 -14.93 -11.58
N GLY A 9 -40.62 -15.35 -10.30
CA GLY A 9 -39.41 -15.37 -9.49
C GLY A 9 -38.33 -16.30 -10.04
N LEU A 10 -38.71 -17.52 -10.46
CA LEU A 10 -37.77 -18.48 -11.06
C LEU A 10 -37.21 -18.00 -12.40
N GLN A 11 -38.04 -17.36 -13.23
CA GLN A 11 -37.58 -16.78 -14.50
C GLN A 11 -36.63 -15.60 -14.25
N THR A 12 -36.89 -14.78 -13.23
CA THR A 12 -36.04 -13.65 -12.87
C THR A 12 -34.67 -14.12 -12.38
N GLU A 13 -34.62 -15.18 -11.56
CA GLU A 13 -33.35 -15.77 -11.10
C GLU A 13 -32.57 -16.44 -12.24
N GLU A 14 -33.24 -17.18 -13.11
CA GLU A 14 -32.60 -17.85 -14.26
C GLU A 14 -32.07 -16.82 -15.29
N GLN A 15 -32.80 -15.72 -15.48
CA GLN A 15 -32.36 -14.57 -16.29
C GLN A 15 -31.16 -13.87 -15.64
N ALA A 16 -31.20 -13.61 -14.33
CA ALA A 16 -30.09 -13.01 -13.60
C ALA A 16 -28.82 -13.87 -13.67
N GLU A 17 -28.96 -15.19 -13.52
CA GLU A 17 -27.86 -16.15 -13.60
C GLU A 17 -27.27 -16.25 -15.02
N LYS A 18 -28.13 -16.28 -16.06
CA LYS A 18 -27.69 -16.26 -17.46
C LYS A 18 -27.00 -14.95 -17.84
N THR A 19 -27.42 -13.83 -17.27
CA THR A 19 -26.82 -12.52 -17.52
C THR A 19 -25.46 -12.40 -16.82
N ALA A 20 -25.33 -12.92 -15.59
CA ALA A 20 -24.07 -13.00 -14.86
C ALA A 20 -23.02 -13.88 -15.56
N ARG A 21 -23.43 -15.02 -16.14
CA ARG A 21 -22.54 -15.91 -16.90
C ARG A 21 -22.08 -15.34 -18.26
N ARG A 22 -22.77 -14.32 -18.79
CA ARG A 22 -22.48 -13.69 -20.09
C ARG A 22 -21.67 -12.40 -20.00
N ALA A 23 -21.40 -11.89 -18.79
CA ALA A 23 -20.54 -10.73 -18.64
C ALA A 23 -19.13 -11.08 -19.19
N PRO A 24 -18.58 -10.31 -20.15
CA PRO A 24 -17.23 -10.55 -20.63
C PRO A 24 -16.26 -10.48 -19.45
N PRO A 25 -15.22 -11.35 -19.40
CA PRO A 25 -14.29 -11.35 -18.30
C PRO A 25 -13.72 -9.93 -18.13
N PRO A 26 -13.63 -9.43 -16.88
CA PRO A 26 -13.13 -8.08 -16.66
C PRO A 26 -11.74 -7.97 -17.28
N LEU A 27 -11.56 -6.95 -18.13
CA LEU A 27 -10.29 -6.66 -18.77
C LEU A 27 -9.18 -6.70 -17.72
N TRP A 28 -8.09 -7.42 -17.99
CA TRP A 28 -7.00 -7.63 -17.03
C TRP A 28 -6.50 -6.30 -16.43
N PHE A 29 -6.47 -5.21 -17.21
CA PHE A 29 -6.08 -3.86 -16.77
C PHE A 29 -7.08 -3.14 -15.84
N LYS A 30 -8.24 -3.72 -15.55
CA LYS A 30 -9.19 -3.18 -14.54
C LYS A 30 -9.07 -3.87 -13.18
N LYS A 31 -8.08 -4.74 -13.00
CA LYS A 31 -7.81 -5.42 -11.73
C LYS A 31 -6.65 -4.74 -11.01
N GLU A 32 -6.77 -4.67 -9.68
CA GLU A 32 -5.72 -4.10 -8.83
C GLU A 32 -4.42 -4.91 -8.92
N ASP A 33 -4.52 -6.24 -9.03
CA ASP A 33 -3.38 -7.15 -9.13
C ASP A 33 -2.50 -6.82 -10.35
N SER A 34 -3.14 -6.53 -11.49
CA SER A 34 -2.44 -6.21 -12.74
C SER A 34 -1.67 -4.90 -12.62
N TRP A 35 -2.26 -3.89 -11.99
CA TRP A 35 -1.59 -2.62 -11.76
C TRP A 35 -0.49 -2.71 -10.72
N ALA A 36 -0.68 -3.50 -9.66
CA ALA A 36 0.38 -3.80 -8.70
C ALA A 36 1.60 -4.44 -9.39
N ILE A 37 1.36 -5.41 -10.29
CA ILE A 37 2.42 -6.06 -11.07
C ILE A 37 3.10 -5.06 -12.01
N VAL A 38 2.33 -4.29 -12.79
CA VAL A 38 2.87 -3.34 -13.76
C VAL A 38 3.70 -2.25 -13.07
N ILE A 39 3.21 -1.69 -11.96
CA ILE A 39 3.93 -0.65 -11.21
C ILE A 39 5.17 -1.25 -10.55
N GLY A 40 5.03 -2.38 -9.86
CA GLY A 40 6.13 -3.01 -9.13
C GLY A 40 7.27 -3.43 -10.06
N LEU A 41 6.95 -4.25 -11.08
CA LEU A 41 7.96 -4.68 -12.06
C LEU A 41 8.49 -3.53 -12.91
N GLY A 42 7.62 -2.59 -13.29
CA GLY A 42 8.03 -1.39 -14.04
C GLY A 42 9.07 -0.56 -13.30
N LEU A 43 8.86 -0.33 -11.99
CA LEU A 43 9.81 0.38 -11.14
C LEU A 43 11.13 -0.39 -10.97
N VAL A 44 11.09 -1.71 -10.77
CA VAL A 44 12.28 -2.55 -10.64
C VAL A 44 13.11 -2.56 -11.94
N VAL A 45 12.45 -2.73 -13.09
CA VAL A 45 13.11 -2.69 -14.40
C VAL A 45 13.70 -1.30 -14.67
N ALA A 46 12.96 -0.23 -14.37
CA ALA A 46 13.46 1.14 -14.53
C ALA A 46 14.69 1.40 -13.63
N ALA A 47 14.65 1.00 -12.36
CA ALA A 47 15.78 1.14 -11.44
C ALA A 47 17.00 0.32 -11.91
N THR A 48 16.77 -0.90 -12.41
CA THR A 48 17.83 -1.77 -12.94
C THR A 48 18.46 -1.16 -14.20
N ALA A 49 17.65 -0.64 -15.11
CA ALA A 49 18.13 0.03 -16.32
C ALA A 49 18.96 1.29 -15.99
N LEU A 50 18.51 2.10 -15.02
CA LEU A 50 19.26 3.27 -14.54
C LEU A 50 20.60 2.88 -13.91
N PHE A 51 20.64 1.75 -13.21
CA PHE A 51 21.88 1.20 -12.65
C PHE A 51 22.84 0.75 -13.77
N LEU A 52 22.35 -0.03 -14.74
CA LEU A 52 23.16 -0.54 -15.85
C LEU A 52 23.68 0.56 -16.79
N THR A 53 22.94 1.67 -16.92
CA THR A 53 23.35 2.84 -17.73
C THR A 53 24.27 3.80 -16.97
N ASN A 54 24.81 3.39 -15.81
CA ASN A 54 25.69 4.20 -14.95
C ASN A 54 25.05 5.53 -14.48
N SER A 55 23.73 5.63 -14.57
CA SER A 55 22.91 6.77 -14.13
C SER A 55 22.35 6.56 -12.72
N GLY A 56 22.93 5.64 -11.95
CA GLY A 56 22.52 5.30 -10.59
C GLY A 56 22.55 6.47 -9.59
N LYS A 57 23.24 7.58 -9.92
CA LYS A 57 23.23 8.83 -9.15
C LYS A 57 21.84 9.47 -9.05
N VAL A 58 20.90 9.06 -9.88
CA VAL A 58 19.51 9.54 -9.87
C VAL A 58 18.67 8.84 -8.78
N LEU A 59 19.01 7.61 -8.39
CA LEU A 59 18.23 6.82 -7.42
C LEU A 59 18.07 7.49 -6.05
N PRO A 60 19.08 8.15 -5.45
CA PRO A 60 18.93 8.81 -4.16
C PRO A 60 17.83 9.87 -4.12
N TYR A 61 17.51 10.52 -5.25
CA TYR A 61 16.44 11.51 -5.36
C TYR A 61 15.04 10.91 -5.23
N PHE A 62 14.91 9.59 -5.32
CA PHE A 62 13.65 8.86 -5.17
C PHE A 62 13.62 8.01 -3.91
N THR A 63 14.48 8.30 -2.93
CA THR A 63 14.54 7.57 -1.67
C THR A 63 14.42 8.52 -0.49
N PHE A 64 13.70 8.07 0.54
CA PHE A 64 13.63 8.78 1.80
C PHE A 64 13.95 7.84 2.94
N SER A 65 14.89 8.25 3.78
CA SER A 65 15.20 7.59 5.04
C SER A 65 15.29 8.66 6.11
N ALA A 66 14.44 8.55 7.13
CA ALA A 66 14.39 9.50 8.22
C ALA A 66 15.73 9.48 8.98
N PRO A 67 16.40 10.63 9.14
CA PRO A 67 17.67 10.69 9.84
C PRO A 67 17.43 10.33 11.32
N GLY A 68 18.30 9.51 11.90
CA GLY A 68 18.27 9.26 13.36
C GLY A 68 18.55 10.55 14.13
N TRP A 69 17.80 10.80 15.18
CA TRP A 69 17.90 12.04 15.97
C TRP A 69 17.62 11.82 17.46
N LYS A 70 18.31 12.60 18.31
CA LYS A 70 18.09 12.65 19.76
C LYS A 70 17.44 13.96 20.22
N SER A 71 17.78 15.07 19.57
CA SER A 71 17.23 16.39 19.86
C SER A 71 16.59 17.02 18.63
N PHE A 72 15.66 17.94 18.85
CA PHE A 72 15.00 18.65 17.76
C PHE A 72 16.00 19.45 16.90
N GLY A 73 17.07 19.99 17.50
CA GLY A 73 18.14 20.69 16.76
C GLY A 73 18.89 19.79 15.79
N GLU A 74 19.16 18.53 16.18
CA GLU A 74 19.80 17.55 15.29
C GLU A 74 18.89 17.17 14.11
N LEU A 75 17.59 17.00 14.38
CA LEU A 75 16.60 16.74 13.34
C LEU A 75 16.52 17.93 12.37
N ALA A 76 16.42 19.15 12.87
CA ALA A 76 16.34 20.36 12.06
C ALA A 76 17.58 20.56 11.17
N ALA A 77 18.76 20.14 11.63
CA ALA A 77 19.99 20.20 10.84
C ALA A 77 20.06 19.11 9.75
N LYS A 78 19.57 17.88 10.03
CA LYS A 78 19.71 16.73 9.11
C LYS A 78 18.55 16.57 8.14
N LEU A 79 17.35 17.01 8.51
CA LEU A 79 16.13 16.82 7.72
C LEU A 79 16.16 17.53 6.36
N PRO A 80 16.65 18.79 6.23
CA PRO A 80 16.66 19.50 4.95
C PRO A 80 17.37 18.74 3.83
N ALA A 81 18.47 18.05 4.15
CA ALA A 81 19.23 17.24 3.18
C ALA A 81 18.44 16.02 2.65
N LYS A 82 17.38 15.60 3.35
CA LYS A 82 16.53 14.47 2.97
C LYS A 82 15.24 14.89 2.27
N LEU A 83 14.87 16.17 2.32
CA LEU A 83 13.65 16.69 1.69
C LEU A 83 13.61 16.51 0.17
N PRO A 84 14.71 16.69 -0.59
CA PRO A 84 14.67 16.44 -2.03
C PRO A 84 14.33 14.99 -2.36
N GLY A 85 14.87 14.03 -1.59
CA GLY A 85 14.57 12.61 -1.73
C GLY A 85 13.12 12.26 -1.35
N ALA A 86 12.59 12.88 -0.29
CA ALA A 86 11.19 12.75 0.08
C ALA A 86 10.27 13.28 -1.03
N PHE A 87 10.56 14.47 -1.56
CA PHE A 87 9.75 15.07 -2.60
C PHE A 87 9.81 14.29 -3.91
N GLY A 88 10.99 13.82 -4.33
CA GLY A 88 11.12 12.97 -5.50
C GLY A 88 10.40 11.63 -5.34
N LEU A 89 10.50 10.99 -4.17
CA LEU A 89 9.74 9.78 -3.86
C LEU A 89 8.22 10.04 -3.89
N PHE A 90 7.77 11.16 -3.34
CA PHE A 90 6.37 11.57 -3.41
C PHE A 90 5.92 11.69 -4.87
N LEU A 91 6.66 12.39 -5.72
CA LEU A 91 6.29 12.54 -7.14
C LEU A 91 6.29 11.19 -7.88
N LEU A 92 7.25 10.32 -7.61
CA LEU A 92 7.33 8.99 -8.21
C LEU A 92 6.13 8.13 -7.81
N LEU A 93 5.81 8.06 -6.53
CA LEU A 93 4.67 7.27 -6.04
C LEU A 93 3.34 7.89 -6.44
N ALA A 94 3.19 9.22 -6.30
CA ALA A 94 1.97 9.93 -6.68
C ALA A 94 1.67 9.74 -8.17
N SER A 95 2.67 9.82 -9.04
CA SER A 95 2.49 9.61 -10.49
C SER A 95 2.13 8.16 -10.80
N THR A 96 2.94 7.19 -10.34
CA THR A 96 2.73 5.77 -10.65
C THR A 96 1.43 5.21 -10.07
N LEU A 97 1.12 5.50 -8.80
CA LEU A 97 -0.10 5.02 -8.15
C LEU A 97 -1.36 5.71 -8.69
N SER A 98 -1.27 6.98 -9.10
CA SER A 98 -2.40 7.66 -9.74
C SER A 98 -2.72 7.10 -11.12
N LEU A 99 -1.72 6.62 -11.86
CA LEU A 99 -1.95 5.93 -13.14
C LEU A 99 -2.75 4.64 -12.94
N GLY A 100 -2.40 3.86 -11.92
CA GLY A 100 -3.18 2.67 -11.55
C GLY A 100 -4.58 3.04 -11.06
N ALA A 101 -4.69 4.02 -10.16
CA ALA A 101 -5.97 4.49 -9.64
C ALA A 101 -6.92 4.95 -10.76
N ARG A 102 -6.40 5.68 -11.77
CA ARG A 102 -7.17 6.11 -12.95
C ARG A 102 -7.75 4.92 -13.71
N SER A 103 -6.96 3.87 -13.93
CA SER A 103 -7.39 2.69 -14.69
C SER A 103 -8.35 1.79 -13.91
N LEU A 104 -8.32 1.86 -12.58
CA LEU A 104 -9.27 1.21 -11.68
C LEU A 104 -10.60 1.98 -11.56
N GLY A 105 -10.70 3.16 -12.16
CA GLY A 105 -11.90 3.99 -12.16
C GLY A 105 -12.05 4.91 -10.96
N TYR A 106 -10.99 5.10 -10.17
CA TYR A 106 -11.01 6.01 -9.02
C TYR A 106 -10.89 7.48 -9.46
N ASP A 107 -11.46 8.39 -8.66
CA ASP A 107 -11.29 9.82 -8.87
C ASP A 107 -9.86 10.24 -8.53
N VAL A 108 -9.05 10.45 -9.57
CA VAL A 108 -7.62 10.78 -9.45
C VAL A 108 -7.37 12.05 -8.63
N ARG A 109 -8.26 13.05 -8.69
CA ARG A 109 -8.08 14.30 -7.93
C ARG A 109 -8.30 14.07 -6.44
N ARG A 110 -9.33 13.29 -6.08
CA ARG A 110 -9.58 12.90 -4.68
C ARG A 110 -8.48 11.97 -4.17
N PHE A 111 -8.08 10.99 -4.99
CA PHE A 111 -6.97 10.09 -4.71
C PHE A 111 -5.68 10.87 -4.41
N LEU A 112 -5.25 11.77 -5.29
CA LEU A 112 -4.01 12.55 -5.09
C LEU A 112 -4.05 13.43 -3.84
N ARG A 113 -5.19 14.07 -3.56
CA ARG A 113 -5.36 14.86 -2.33
C ARG A 113 -5.23 14.00 -1.08
N GLY A 114 -5.93 12.86 -1.04
CA GLY A 114 -5.84 11.93 0.07
C GLY A 114 -4.46 11.30 0.20
N PHE A 115 -3.85 10.88 -0.91
CA PHE A 115 -2.52 10.30 -0.96
C PHE A 115 -1.46 11.27 -0.45
N SER A 116 -1.57 12.57 -0.77
CA SER A 116 -0.66 13.60 -0.26
C SER A 116 -0.68 13.67 1.27
N VAL A 117 -1.87 13.68 1.86
CA VAL A 117 -2.02 13.67 3.33
C VAL A 117 -1.49 12.37 3.92
N LEU A 118 -1.83 11.21 3.32
CA LEU A 118 -1.36 9.91 3.77
C LEU A 118 0.18 9.79 3.71
N TYR A 119 0.80 10.30 2.64
CA TYR A 119 2.24 10.32 2.46
C TYR A 119 2.92 11.18 3.53
N LEU A 120 2.38 12.38 3.81
CA LEU A 120 2.91 13.25 4.86
C LEU A 120 2.81 12.59 6.25
N LEU A 121 1.70 11.91 6.54
CA LEU A 121 1.55 11.12 7.76
C LEU A 121 2.58 10.00 7.84
N ALA A 122 2.82 9.28 6.74
CA ALA A 122 3.83 8.24 6.67
C ALA A 122 5.24 8.80 6.92
N VAL A 123 5.59 9.95 6.31
CA VAL A 123 6.87 10.64 6.56
C VAL A 123 6.99 11.06 8.03
N ALA A 124 5.92 11.60 8.63
CA ALA A 124 5.92 11.97 10.04
C ALA A 124 6.16 10.76 10.95
N VAL A 125 5.50 9.62 10.67
CA VAL A 125 5.72 8.36 11.39
C VAL A 125 7.16 7.88 11.24
N LEU A 126 7.74 7.93 10.04
CA LEU A 126 9.14 7.56 9.82
C LEU A 126 10.11 8.43 10.63
N ILE A 127 9.84 9.74 10.71
CA ILE A 127 10.64 10.68 11.51
C ILE A 127 10.51 10.36 13.00
N VAL A 128 9.30 10.13 13.51
CA VAL A 128 9.07 9.74 14.91
C VAL A 128 9.76 8.42 15.23
N SER A 129 9.65 7.43 14.35
CA SER A 129 10.28 6.11 14.49
C SER A 129 11.81 6.17 14.44
N ALA A 130 12.38 7.20 13.81
CA ALA A 130 13.82 7.42 13.77
C ALA A 130 14.39 8.03 15.06
N ASN A 131 13.55 8.48 16.00
CA ASN A 131 13.98 9.02 17.28
C ASN A 131 14.67 7.94 18.14
N ALA A 132 15.73 8.32 18.84
CA ALA A 132 16.50 7.39 19.68
C ALA A 132 15.67 6.71 20.79
N ALA A 133 14.73 7.41 21.42
CA ALA A 133 13.86 6.83 22.45
C ALA A 133 12.91 5.79 21.87
N VAL A 134 12.31 6.08 20.72
CA VAL A 134 11.38 5.16 20.02
C VAL A 134 12.13 3.90 19.55
N LYS A 135 13.33 4.07 18.99
CA LYS A 135 14.21 2.93 18.64
C LYS A 135 14.62 2.11 19.86
N SER A 136 14.92 2.76 20.99
CA SER A 136 15.28 2.04 22.22
C SER A 136 14.12 1.21 22.78
N ALA A 137 12.88 1.63 22.52
CA ALA A 137 11.67 0.87 22.85
C ALA A 137 11.34 -0.25 21.84
N GLN A 138 12.22 -0.52 20.87
CA GLN A 138 12.01 -1.52 19.80
C GLN A 138 10.71 -1.30 18.99
N LEU A 139 10.24 -0.05 18.93
CA LEU A 139 9.06 0.30 18.15
C LEU A 139 9.45 0.51 16.70
N GLU A 140 9.26 -0.54 15.91
CA GLU A 140 9.45 -0.49 14.46
C GLU A 140 8.46 0.47 13.79
N SER A 141 8.86 1.00 12.64
CA SER A 141 8.05 2.00 11.90
C SER A 141 6.61 1.54 11.64
N PRO A 142 6.34 0.26 11.29
CA PRO A 142 4.97 -0.23 11.15
C PRO A 142 4.15 -0.21 12.44
N LEU A 143 4.75 -0.46 13.61
CA LEU A 143 4.06 -0.42 14.90
C LEU A 143 3.68 1.00 15.28
N VAL A 144 4.60 1.95 15.07
CA VAL A 144 4.32 3.38 15.28
C VAL A 144 3.23 3.86 14.33
N ALA A 145 3.26 3.42 13.06
CA ALA A 145 2.21 3.72 12.08
C ALA A 145 0.85 3.20 12.53
N LEU A 146 0.79 1.96 13.01
CA LEU A 146 -0.44 1.33 13.51
C LEU A 146 -1.00 2.10 14.71
N PHE A 147 -0.15 2.41 15.69
CA PHE A 147 -0.56 3.18 16.86
C PHE A 147 -1.10 4.56 16.46
N ALA A 148 -0.36 5.30 15.63
CA ALA A 148 -0.81 6.61 15.14
C ALA A 148 -2.13 6.51 14.35
N GLY A 149 -2.27 5.50 13.49
CA GLY A 149 -3.49 5.24 12.73
C GLY A 149 -4.69 4.93 13.62
N LEU A 150 -4.49 4.14 14.68
CA LEU A 150 -5.52 3.82 15.67
C LEU A 150 -5.97 5.07 16.44
N VAL A 151 -5.02 5.89 16.90
CA VAL A 151 -5.33 7.15 17.59
C VAL A 151 -6.13 8.06 16.67
N ILE A 152 -5.67 8.28 15.44
CA ILE A 152 -6.35 9.15 14.47
C ILE A 152 -7.74 8.61 14.13
N GLY A 153 -7.86 7.31 13.86
CA GLY A 153 -9.12 6.68 13.48
C GLY A 153 -10.17 6.68 14.59
N ASN A 154 -9.75 6.67 15.86
CA ASN A 154 -10.65 6.71 17.01
C ASN A 154 -10.99 8.15 17.48
N THR A 155 -10.16 9.13 17.16
CA THR A 155 -10.34 10.53 17.61
C THR A 155 -10.96 11.44 16.56
N LEU A 156 -10.71 11.18 15.27
CA LEU A 156 -11.10 12.05 14.18
C LEU A 156 -12.01 11.33 13.19
N ARG A 157 -13.05 12.03 12.73
CA ARG A 157 -13.85 11.57 11.58
C ARG A 157 -13.12 11.97 10.30
N LEU A 158 -12.69 10.96 9.55
CA LEU A 158 -11.99 11.18 8.28
C LEU A 158 -12.96 11.76 7.24
N PRO A 159 -12.56 12.78 6.46
CA PRO A 159 -13.43 13.40 5.48
C PRO A 159 -13.66 12.49 4.27
N ALA A 160 -14.82 12.59 3.63
CA ALA A 160 -15.23 11.69 2.55
C ALA A 160 -14.26 11.64 1.36
N TRP A 161 -13.53 12.74 1.07
CA TRP A 161 -12.54 12.77 -0.01
C TRP A 161 -11.27 11.95 0.29
N PHE A 162 -11.01 11.63 1.56
CA PHE A 162 -9.85 10.82 1.97
C PHE A 162 -10.05 9.33 1.67
N GLY A 163 -11.31 8.89 1.54
CA GLY A 163 -11.66 7.49 1.28
C GLY A 163 -11.04 6.92 0.00
N GLU A 164 -10.92 7.73 -1.06
CA GLU A 164 -10.30 7.29 -2.32
C GLU A 164 -8.83 6.92 -2.17
N ALA A 165 -8.12 7.52 -1.19
CA ALA A 165 -6.73 7.21 -0.92
C ALA A 165 -6.54 6.05 0.05
N LEU A 166 -7.58 5.60 0.76
CA LEU A 166 -7.51 4.49 1.73
C LEU A 166 -7.64 3.11 1.06
N ARG A 167 -6.92 2.89 -0.04
CA ARG A 167 -6.92 1.62 -0.79
C ARG A 167 -5.84 0.68 -0.25
N THR A 168 -6.09 0.13 0.93
CA THR A 168 -5.14 -0.75 1.64
C THR A 168 -4.72 -1.94 0.78
N GLU A 169 -5.66 -2.59 0.11
CA GLU A 169 -5.40 -3.71 -0.79
C GLU A 169 -4.46 -3.33 -1.95
N TYR A 170 -4.73 -2.21 -2.63
CA TYR A 170 -3.89 -1.70 -3.71
C TYR A 170 -2.44 -1.41 -3.26
N PHE A 171 -2.26 -0.78 -2.10
CA PHE A 171 -0.92 -0.51 -1.55
C PHE A 171 -0.21 -1.79 -1.10
N VAL A 172 -0.90 -2.68 -0.39
CA VAL A 172 -0.32 -3.94 0.10
C VAL A 172 0.12 -4.82 -1.08
N LYS A 173 -0.72 -4.98 -2.10
CA LYS A 173 -0.37 -5.74 -3.31
C LYS A 173 0.82 -5.14 -4.03
N THR A 174 0.82 -3.83 -4.26
CA THR A 174 1.95 -3.14 -4.92
C THR A 174 3.23 -3.29 -4.10
N GLY A 175 3.15 -3.16 -2.77
CA GLY A 175 4.27 -3.35 -1.85
C GLY A 175 4.85 -4.77 -1.91
N ILE A 176 4.00 -5.81 -1.90
CA ILE A 176 4.45 -7.21 -2.00
C ILE A 176 5.20 -7.46 -3.31
N VAL A 177 4.70 -6.95 -4.43
CA VAL A 177 5.39 -7.06 -5.73
C VAL A 177 6.75 -6.35 -5.69
N LEU A 178 6.81 -5.14 -5.12
CA LEU A 178 8.06 -4.38 -4.98
C LEU A 178 9.08 -5.04 -4.06
N MET A 179 8.63 -5.73 -3.01
CA MET A 179 9.47 -6.55 -2.13
C MET A 179 9.91 -7.85 -2.80
N GLY A 180 9.53 -8.09 -4.06
CA GLY A 180 9.95 -9.24 -4.86
C GLY A 180 9.11 -10.49 -4.62
N ALA A 181 7.90 -10.35 -4.06
CA ALA A 181 7.03 -11.47 -3.68
C ALA A 181 7.82 -12.57 -2.96
N THR A 182 8.65 -12.19 -1.98
CA THR A 182 9.19 -13.16 -1.02
C THR A 182 8.01 -13.62 -0.16
N LEU A 183 7.29 -14.63 -0.62
CA LEU A 183 6.54 -15.46 0.31
C LEU A 183 7.58 -15.97 1.30
N PRO A 184 7.38 -15.82 2.62
CA PRO A 184 8.30 -16.35 3.63
C PRO A 184 8.26 -17.89 3.65
N PHE A 185 7.95 -18.54 2.54
CA PHE A 185 7.86 -19.97 2.37
C PHE A 185 9.15 -20.67 2.81
N THR A 186 10.32 -20.15 2.41
CA THR A 186 11.60 -20.68 2.89
C THR A 186 11.78 -20.51 4.40
N ILE A 187 11.25 -19.42 4.98
CA ILE A 187 11.28 -19.20 6.44
C ILE A 187 10.31 -20.14 7.15
N ILE A 188 9.10 -20.35 6.62
CA ILE A 188 8.10 -21.28 7.16
C ILE A 188 8.63 -22.72 7.11
N LEU A 189 9.21 -23.14 5.99
CA LEU A 189 9.83 -24.46 5.86
C LEU A 189 10.99 -24.65 6.84
N ARG A 190 11.82 -23.62 7.04
CA ARG A 190 12.93 -23.66 8.01
C ARG A 190 12.45 -23.62 9.46
N ALA A 191 11.38 -22.90 9.75
CA ALA A 191 10.78 -22.81 11.07
C ALA A 191 10.17 -24.16 11.51
N GLY A 192 9.82 -25.01 10.53
CA GLY A 192 9.46 -26.40 10.73
C GLY A 192 8.10 -26.60 11.39
N PRO A 193 7.75 -27.86 11.72
CA PRO A 193 6.43 -28.21 12.24
C PRO A 193 6.08 -27.54 13.57
N ALA A 194 7.08 -27.25 14.41
CA ALA A 194 6.88 -26.63 15.72
C ALA A 194 6.35 -25.20 15.61
N ALA A 195 6.93 -24.39 14.72
CA ALA A 195 6.47 -23.02 14.49
C ALA A 195 5.08 -22.98 13.83
N ILE A 196 4.79 -23.91 12.91
CA ILE A 196 3.46 -24.04 12.29
C ILE A 196 2.43 -24.44 13.36
N GLY A 197 2.77 -25.39 14.24
CA GLY A 197 1.91 -25.79 15.36
C GLY A 197 1.62 -24.62 16.31
N GLN A 198 2.63 -23.83 16.67
CA GLN A 198 2.45 -22.63 17.49
C GLN A 198 1.54 -21.60 16.81
N ALA A 199 1.77 -21.31 15.53
CA ALA A 199 0.94 -20.38 14.76
C ALA A 199 -0.52 -20.84 14.68
N LEU A 200 -0.77 -22.15 14.51
CA LEU A 200 -2.11 -22.74 14.50
C LEU A 200 -2.81 -22.58 15.86
N ILE A 201 -2.11 -22.89 16.96
CA ILE A 201 -2.67 -22.73 18.31
C ILE A 201 -3.06 -21.27 18.57
N VAL A 202 -2.16 -20.32 18.27
CA VAL A 202 -2.42 -18.89 18.45
C VAL A 202 -3.57 -18.39 17.56
N SER A 203 -3.73 -18.94 16.36
CA SER A 203 -4.82 -18.52 15.45
C SER A 203 -6.22 -18.95 15.93
N VAL A 204 -6.32 -19.93 16.83
CA VAL A 204 -7.60 -20.47 17.32
C VAL A 204 -8.01 -19.83 18.65
N VAL A 205 -7.06 -19.24 19.37
CA VAL A 205 -7.26 -18.53 20.65
C VAL A 205 -7.55 -17.05 20.40
#